data_AF-A0A7J8W408-F1
#
_entry.id   AF-A0A7J8W408-F1
#
_cell.length_a   1.000
_cell.length_b   1.000
_cell.length_c   1.000
_cell.angle_alpha   90.00
_cell.angle_beta   90.00
_cell.angle_gamma   90.00
#
_symmetry.space_group_name_H-M   'P 1'
#
loop_
_entity.id
_entity.type
_entity.pdbx_description
1 polymer ?
#
loop_
_entity_poly.entity_id
_entity_poly.type
_entity_poly.pdbx_seq_one_letter_code
_entity_poly.pdbx_strand_id
1 'polypeptide(L)'
;MGGRFWCPPRHGWVNFNVSGVANEDEVGCGRVLRDSDGVARALFSGPIAAKYSITAEVGAIIIALDVFLAMGWNGKSSLIIEIGSNEEIETRMVQVGNVSFSKAEKHRN
;
A
#
# COMPACT_ATOMS: atom_id res chain seq x y z
N MET A 1 -23.29 -3.42 -12.70
CA MET A 1 -21.99 -3.98 -12.26
C MET A 1 -20.88 -3.34 -13.09
N GLY A 2 -20.31 -2.25 -12.59
CA GLY A 2 -19.17 -1.58 -13.24
C GLY A 2 -17.90 -1.94 -12.48
N GLY A 3 -17.40 -3.16 -12.67
CA GLY A 3 -16.09 -3.52 -12.13
C GLY A 3 -15.02 -2.77 -12.90
N ARG A 4 -14.24 -1.91 -12.23
CA ARG A 4 -13.00 -1.40 -12.83
C ARG A 4 -12.12 -2.60 -13.13
N PHE A 5 -11.87 -2.88 -14.40
CA PHE A 5 -10.91 -3.92 -14.78
C PHE A 5 -9.55 -3.50 -14.24
N TRP A 6 -8.95 -4.38 -13.43
CA TRP A 6 -7.60 -4.19 -12.93
C TRP A 6 -6.63 -4.27 -14.12
N CYS A 7 -5.75 -3.28 -14.25
CA CYS A 7 -4.73 -3.22 -15.29
C CYS A 7 -3.34 -3.36 -14.64
N PRO A 8 -2.41 -4.12 -15.26
CA PRO A 8 -1.05 -4.18 -14.77
C PRO A 8 -0.37 -2.80 -14.81
N PRO A 9 0.55 -2.54 -13.86
CA PRO A 9 1.29 -1.28 -13.81
C PRO A 9 2.23 -1.16 -15.02
N ARG A 10 2.64 0.08 -15.33
CA ARG A 10 3.56 0.35 -16.45
C ARG A 10 4.88 -0.39 -16.26
N HIS A 11 5.59 -0.65 -17.35
CA HIS A 11 6.92 -1.27 -17.27
C HIS A 11 7.86 -0.48 -16.34
N GLY A 12 8.57 -1.20 -15.46
CA GLY A 12 9.41 -0.60 -14.41
C GLY A 12 8.65 -0.19 -13.14
N TRP A 13 7.35 -0.50 -13.04
CA TRP A 13 6.54 -0.24 -11.86
C TRP A 13 6.01 -1.54 -11.26
N VAL A 14 5.87 -1.55 -9.94
CA VAL A 14 5.23 -2.62 -9.18
C VAL A 14 4.07 -2.03 -8.38
N ASN A 15 2.96 -2.76 -8.27
CA ASN A 15 1.75 -2.32 -7.60
C ASN A 15 1.50 -3.15 -6.34
N PHE A 16 1.33 -2.50 -5.21
CA PHE A 16 0.95 -3.10 -3.94
C PHE A 16 -0.49 -2.70 -3.60
N ASN A 17 -1.42 -3.62 -3.82
CA ASN A 17 -2.81 -3.46 -3.46
C ASN A 17 -3.01 -3.86 -2.00
N VAL A 18 -3.54 -2.94 -1.19
CA VAL A 18 -3.91 -3.11 0.21
C VAL A 18 -5.42 -3.11 0.30
N SER A 19 -6.02 -4.22 0.71
CA SER A 19 -7.45 -4.32 1.00
C SER A 19 -7.64 -4.62 2.48
N GLY A 20 -8.35 -3.74 3.18
CA GLY A 20 -8.77 -3.96 4.55
C GLY A 20 -10.18 -4.55 4.61
N VAL A 21 -10.40 -5.48 5.54
CA VAL A 21 -11.73 -5.92 5.98
C VAL A 21 -11.79 -5.69 7.48
N ALA A 22 -12.80 -4.97 7.94
CA ALA A 22 -13.08 -4.78 9.36
C ALA A 22 -14.46 -5.36 9.68
N ASN A 23 -14.52 -6.21 10.71
CA ASN A 23 -15.75 -6.69 11.33
C ASN A 23 -15.76 -6.22 12.79
N GLU A 24 -16.90 -6.40 13.49
CA GLU A 24 -17.10 -5.91 14.87
C GLU A 24 -16.01 -6.36 15.86
N ASP A 25 -15.41 -7.54 15.64
CA ASP A 25 -14.42 -8.14 16.54
C ASP A 25 -13.00 -8.27 15.94
N GLU A 26 -12.85 -8.21 14.61
CA GLU A 26 -11.56 -8.46 13.94
C GLU A 26 -11.33 -7.55 12.73
N VAL A 27 -10.08 -7.08 12.60
CA VAL A 27 -9.60 -6.34 11.43
C VAL A 27 -8.51 -7.16 10.74
N GLY A 28 -8.72 -7.46 9.47
CA GLY A 28 -7.76 -8.15 8.62
C GLY A 28 -7.36 -7.28 7.44
N CYS A 29 -6.15 -7.50 6.91
CA CYS A 29 -5.79 -6.93 5.61
C CYS A 29 -5.14 -7.98 4.72
N GLY A 30 -5.68 -8.07 3.50
CA GLY A 30 -5.08 -8.76 2.39
C GLY A 30 -4.24 -7.79 1.57
N ARG A 31 -3.05 -8.21 1.18
CA ARG A 31 -2.12 -7.41 0.39
C ARG A 31 -1.54 -8.24 -0.75
N VAL A 32 -1.49 -7.66 -1.94
CA VAL A 32 -0.93 -8.30 -3.13
C VAL A 32 0.07 -7.36 -3.77
N LEU A 33 1.31 -7.84 -3.93
CA LEU A 33 2.35 -7.16 -4.70
C LEU A 33 2.40 -7.77 -6.10
N ARG A 34 2.24 -6.96 -7.14
CA ARG A 34 2.26 -7.37 -8.53
C ARG A 34 3.32 -6.60 -9.32
N ASP A 35 3.98 -7.28 -10.25
CA ASP A 35 4.92 -6.64 -11.17
C ASP A 35 4.21 -6.07 -12.41
N SER A 36 4.99 -5.52 -13.35
CA SER A 36 4.50 -4.94 -14.60
C SER A 36 3.86 -5.94 -15.56
N ASP A 37 4.12 -7.24 -15.38
CA ASP A 37 3.45 -8.31 -16.14
C ASP A 37 2.15 -8.74 -15.44
N GLY A 38 1.85 -8.13 -14.29
CA GLY A 38 0.71 -8.40 -13.43
C GLY A 38 0.79 -9.68 -12.63
N VAL A 39 1.97 -10.30 -12.59
CA VAL A 39 2.25 -11.50 -11.82
C VAL A 39 2.33 -11.14 -10.35
N ALA A 40 1.61 -11.88 -9.50
CA ALA A 40 1.70 -11.73 -8.06
C ALA A 40 3.09 -12.22 -7.59
N ARG A 41 3.87 -11.30 -7.03
CA ARG A 41 5.24 -11.56 -6.51
C ARG A 41 5.25 -11.82 -5.01
N ALA A 42 4.26 -11.28 -4.29
CA ALA A 42 4.08 -11.54 -2.89
C ALA A 42 2.60 -11.38 -2.48
N LEU A 43 2.18 -12.18 -1.52
CA LEU A 43 0.85 -12.17 -0.92
C LEU A 43 1.02 -12.11 0.60
N PHE A 44 0.34 -11.17 1.24
CA PHE A 44 0.33 -11.07 2.69
C PHE A 44 -1.11 -11.03 3.17
N SER A 45 -1.40 -11.83 4.19
CA SER A 45 -2.62 -11.73 4.96
C SER A 45 -2.25 -11.83 6.43
N GLY A 46 -2.92 -11.08 7.27
CA GLY A 46 -2.71 -11.16 8.70
C GLY A 46 -3.73 -10.34 9.47
N PRO A 47 -4.01 -10.75 10.72
CA PRO A 47 -4.76 -9.92 11.64
C PRO A 47 -3.97 -8.63 11.85
N ILE A 48 -4.66 -7.51 11.78
CA ILE A 48 -4.07 -6.26 12.19
C ILE A 48 -4.49 -6.01 13.63
N ALA A 49 -3.53 -6.14 14.54
CA ALA A 49 -3.70 -5.75 15.95
C ALA A 49 -3.75 -4.22 16.12
N ALA A 50 -4.44 -3.51 15.23
CA ALA A 50 -4.65 -2.08 15.36
C ALA A 50 -6.10 -1.80 15.71
N LYS A 51 -6.28 -1.03 16.78
CA LYS A 51 -7.59 -0.54 17.25
C LYS A 51 -8.24 0.46 16.28
N TYR A 52 -7.48 0.96 15.30
CA TYR A 52 -7.90 1.99 14.34
C TYR A 52 -7.46 1.59 12.92
N SER A 53 -8.35 1.78 11.95
CA SER A 53 -8.14 1.49 10.52
C SER A 53 -6.90 2.18 9.95
N ILE A 54 -6.63 3.42 10.37
CA ILE A 54 -5.48 4.21 9.91
C ILE A 54 -4.13 3.61 10.32
N THR A 55 -4.03 3.07 11.54
CA THR A 55 -2.81 2.42 12.02
C THR A 55 -2.55 1.12 11.26
N ALA A 56 -3.63 0.43 10.90
CA ALA A 56 -3.61 -0.76 10.08
C ALA A 56 -3.05 -0.49 8.67
N GLU A 57 -3.47 0.61 8.06
CA GLU A 57 -3.04 1.03 6.73
C GLU A 57 -1.60 1.53 6.72
N VAL A 58 -1.19 2.32 7.72
CA VAL A 58 0.22 2.72 7.87
C VAL A 58 1.12 1.49 8.04
N GLY A 59 0.69 0.51 8.85
CA GLY A 59 1.40 -0.77 8.97
C GLY A 59 1.48 -1.53 7.63
N ALA A 60 0.43 -1.47 6.80
CA ALA A 60 0.45 -2.06 5.47
C ALA A 60 1.45 -1.38 4.53
N ILE A 61 1.54 -0.05 4.57
CA ILE A 61 2.51 0.74 3.81
C ILE A 61 3.95 0.37 4.22
N ILE A 62 4.22 0.27 5.52
CA ILE A 62 5.55 -0.12 6.03
C ILE A 62 5.94 -1.51 5.50
N ILE A 63 5.03 -2.48 5.61
CA ILE A 63 5.26 -3.84 5.10
C ILE A 63 5.47 -3.84 3.57
N ALA A 64 4.73 -3.02 2.82
CA ALA A 64 4.93 -2.86 1.38
C ALA A 64 6.37 -2.42 1.05
N LEU A 65 6.88 -1.44 1.79
CA LEU A 65 8.23 -0.90 1.63
C LEU A 65 9.29 -1.94 1.99
N ASP A 66 9.12 -2.65 3.11
CA ASP A 66 10.05 -3.71 3.53
C ASP A 66 10.17 -4.81 2.49
N VAL A 67 9.04 -5.24 1.93
CA VAL A 67 9.01 -6.27 0.88
C VAL A 67 9.63 -5.74 -0.41
N PHE A 68 9.31 -4.51 -0.81
CA PHE A 68 9.91 -3.87 -1.98
C PHE A 68 11.44 -3.80 -1.89
N LEU A 69 11.96 -3.48 -0.70
CA LEU A 69 13.40 -3.49 -0.42
C LEU A 69 13.99 -4.90 -0.44
N ALA A 70 13.32 -5.87 0.21
CA ALA A 70 13.76 -7.27 0.26
C ALA A 70 13.82 -7.94 -1.12
N MET A 71 12.95 -7.53 -2.05
CA MET A 71 12.96 -7.98 -3.45
C MET A 71 14.09 -7.37 -4.29
N GLY A 72 14.87 -6.44 -3.72
CA GLY A 72 16.00 -5.81 -4.41
C GLY A 72 15.58 -4.89 -5.56
N TRP A 73 14.37 -4.32 -5.48
CA TRP A 73 13.81 -3.39 -6.46
C TRP A 73 14.17 -1.93 -6.21
N ASN A 74 14.84 -1.64 -5.10
CA ASN A 74 15.41 -0.33 -4.82
C ASN A 74 16.26 0.17 -6.00
N GLY A 75 15.93 1.35 -6.52
CA GLY A 75 16.61 1.96 -7.67
C GLY A 75 16.36 1.30 -9.02
N LYS A 76 15.57 0.22 -9.09
CA LYS A 76 15.26 -0.52 -10.32
C LYS A 76 13.81 -0.39 -10.75
N SER A 77 12.91 -0.13 -9.80
CA SER A 77 11.48 -0.01 -10.07
C SER A 77 10.85 1.07 -9.20
N SER A 78 9.69 1.55 -9.62
CA SER A 78 8.83 2.43 -8.83
C SER A 78 7.74 1.62 -8.14
N LEU A 79 7.42 1.95 -6.89
CA LEU A 79 6.36 1.31 -6.12
C LEU A 79 5.10 2.17 -6.13
N ILE A 80 3.95 1.58 -6.50
CA ILE A 80 2.61 2.13 -6.28
C ILE A 80 2.02 1.39 -5.10
N ILE A 81 1.40 2.12 -4.17
CA ILE A 81 0.61 1.53 -3.08
C ILE A 81 -0.83 1.99 -3.28
N GLU A 82 -1.71 1.05 -3.61
CA GLU A 82 -3.15 1.29 -3.74
C GLU A 82 -3.84 0.83 -2.46
N ILE A 83 -4.39 1.77 -1.70
CA ILE A 83 -5.14 1.48 -0.48
C ILE A 83 -6.62 1.44 -0.85
N GLY A 84 -7.32 0.39 -0.44
CA GLY A 84 -8.77 0.27 -0.62
C GLY A 84 -9.52 1.40 0.07
N SER A 85 -10.77 1.64 -0.38
CA SER A 85 -11.62 2.74 0.09
C SER A 85 -11.91 2.63 1.58
N ASN A 86 -11.10 3.31 2.38
CA ASN A 86 -11.40 3.66 3.75
C ASN A 86 -11.92 5.10 3.75
N GLU A 87 -13.22 5.27 4.00
CA GLU A 87 -13.88 6.59 4.00
C GLU A 87 -13.15 7.60 4.91
N GLU A 88 -12.52 7.14 5.99
CA GLU A 88 -11.78 8.00 6.90
C GLU A 88 -10.49 8.53 6.26
N ILE A 89 -9.75 7.70 5.53
CA ILE A 89 -8.57 8.14 4.79
C ILE A 89 -8.98 9.01 3.60
N GLU A 90 -9.98 8.60 2.83
CA GLU A 90 -10.45 9.37 1.69
C GLU A 90 -10.91 10.77 2.11
N THR A 91 -11.68 10.88 3.20
CA THR A 91 -12.12 12.16 3.76
C THR A 91 -10.94 13.05 4.14
N ARG A 92 -9.93 12.49 4.82
CA ARG A 92 -8.72 13.24 5.21
C ARG A 92 -7.87 13.62 4.00
N MET A 93 -7.76 12.75 3.00
CA MET A 93 -7.05 13.05 1.76
C MET A 93 -7.74 14.16 0.98
N VAL A 94 -9.07 14.19 0.93
CA VAL A 94 -9.83 15.29 0.32
C VAL A 94 -9.55 16.62 1.03
N GLN A 95 -9.41 16.62 2.36
CA GLN A 95 -9.09 17.82 3.13
C GLN A 95 -7.66 18.33 2.91
N VAL A 96 -6.69 17.43 2.78
CA VAL A 96 -5.27 17.78 2.65
C VAL A 96 -4.88 18.05 1.19
N GLY A 97 -5.56 17.44 0.23
CA GLY A 97 -5.21 17.47 -1.20
C GLY A 97 -4.08 16.49 -1.54
N ASN A 98 -3.17 16.90 -2.43
CA ASN A 98 -2.06 16.04 -2.86
C ASN A 98 -0.95 16.00 -1.80
N VAL A 99 -0.66 14.80 -1.29
CA VAL A 99 0.42 14.56 -0.33
C VAL A 99 1.59 13.85 -1.02
N SER A 100 2.78 14.45 -0.96
CA SER A 100 4.02 13.86 -1.45
C SER A 100 5.01 13.72 -0.30
N PHE A 101 5.63 12.54 -0.17
CA PHE A 101 6.68 12.30 0.81
C PHE A 101 8.05 12.58 0.18
N SER A 102 8.90 13.33 0.89
CA SER A 102 10.30 13.51 0.55
C SER A 102 11.18 13.13 1.75
N LYS A 103 12.38 12.63 1.47
CA LYS A 103 13.38 12.35 2.50
C LYS A 103 14.08 13.66 2.88
N ALA A 104 14.04 14.02 4.16
CA ALA A 104 14.89 15.09 4.67
C ALA A 104 16.32 14.56 4.86
N GLU A 105 17.31 15.21 4.24
CA GLU A 105 18.71 14.96 4.53
C GLU A 105 19.07 15.59 5.88
N LYS A 106 19.50 14.76 6.85
CA LYS A 106 20.16 15.28 8.04
C LYS A 106 21.60 15.60 7.68
N HIS A 107 21.94 16.88 7.59
CA HIS A 107 23.34 17.29 7.69
C HIS A 107 23.88 16.84 9.05
N ARG A 108 24.83 15.91 9.02
CA ARG A 108 25.60 15.52 10.20
C ARG A 108 26.54 16.69 10.51
N ASN A 109 26.29 17.37 11.63
CA ASN A 109 27.18 18.39 12.18
C ASN A 109 28.40 17.73 12.84
#